data_AF-A0A4Q5QQ04-F1
#
_entry.id   AF-A0A4Q5QQ04-F1
#
_cell.length_a   1.000
_cell.length_b   1.000
_cell.length_c   1.000
_cell.angle_alpha   90.00
_cell.angle_beta   90.00
_cell.angle_gamma   90.00
#
_symmetry.space_group_name_H-M   'P 1'
#
loop_
_entity.id
_entity.type
_entity.pdbx_description
1 polymer ?
#
loop_
_entity_poly.entity_id
_entity_poly.type
_entity_poly.pdbx_seq_one_letter_code
_entity_poly.pdbx_strand_id
1 'polypeptide(L)' 'MIVATAGHIDHGKTALVKALTGIDADRLPEEKARGITLDLGFAYAPKGGRLRIPLGFVDVPGHERLV' A
#
# COMPACT_ATOMS: atom_id res chain seq x y z
N MET A 1 1.14 -15.05 -2.87
CA MET A 1 0.70 -14.29 -4.07
C MET A 1 1.05 -12.83 -3.83
N ILE A 2 1.47 -12.10 -4.88
CA ILE A 2 1.79 -10.68 -4.76
C ILE A 2 0.69 -9.88 -5.47
N VAL A 3 0.25 -8.79 -4.84
CA VAL A 3 -0.75 -7.85 -5.35
C VAL A 3 -0.13 -6.47 -5.33
N ALA A 4 -0.10 -5.78 -6.48
CA ALA A 4 0.33 -4.38 -6.55
C ALA A 4 -0.90 -3.47 -6.62
N THR A 5 -0.97 -2.44 -5.78
CA THR A 5 -2.00 -1.40 -5.87
C THR A 5 -1.53 -0.30 -6.81
N ALA A 6 -2.30 -0.07 -7.88
CA ALA A 6 -2.08 0.99 -8.85
C ALA A 6 -3.34 1.85 -8.99
N GLY A 7 -3.18 3.10 -9.38
CA GLY A 7 -4.27 4.07 -9.51
C GLY A 7 -3.81 5.50 -9.24
N HIS A 8 -4.67 6.47 -9.53
CA HIS A 8 -4.37 7.90 -9.39
C HIS A 8 -4.04 8.28 -7.93
N ILE A 9 -3.36 9.41 -7.76
CA ILE A 9 -3.12 10.02 -6.44
C ILE A 9 -4.46 10.18 -5.67
N ASP A 10 -4.41 10.01 -4.35
CA ASP A 10 -5.53 10.22 -3.42
C ASP A 10 -6.76 9.32 -3.61
N HIS A 11 -6.68 8.30 -4.45
CA HIS A 11 -7.74 7.30 -4.62
C HIS A 11 -7.71 6.18 -3.54
N GLY A 12 -7.06 6.44 -2.40
CA GLY A 12 -7.14 5.56 -1.23
C GLY A 12 -6.38 4.23 -1.33
N LYS A 13 -5.38 4.10 -2.21
CA LYS A 13 -4.57 2.87 -2.35
C LYS A 13 -3.91 2.45 -1.02
N THR A 14 -3.18 3.36 -0.40
CA THR A 14 -2.51 3.15 0.88
C THR A 14 -3.50 2.86 2.00
N ALA A 15 -4.63 3.56 2.01
CA ALA A 15 -5.71 3.33 2.98
C ALA A 15 -6.31 1.91 2.84
N LEU A 16 -6.49 1.43 1.61
CA LEU A 16 -6.94 0.07 1.34
C LEU A 16 -5.92 -0.98 1.81
N VAL A 17 -4.63 -0.79 1.48
CA VAL A 17 -3.56 -1.69 1.94
C VAL A 17 -3.53 -1.78 3.46
N LYS A 18 -3.63 -0.63 4.14
CA LYS A 18 -3.68 -0.56 5.61
C LYS A 18 -4.92 -1.25 6.18
N ALA A 19 -6.10 -1.07 5.57
CA ALA A 19 -7.31 -1.74 6.00
C ALA A 19 -7.24 -3.28 5.83
N LEU A 20 -6.58 -3.76 4.77
CA LEU A 20 -6.45 -5.18 4.48
C LEU A 20 -5.36 -5.90 5.28
N THR A 21 -4.28 -5.19 5.61
CA THR A 21 -3.08 -5.80 6.21
C THR A 21 -2.82 -5.34 7.65
N GLY A 22 -3.40 -4.22 8.08
CA GLY A 22 -3.07 -3.53 9.33
C GLY A 22 -1.72 -2.79 9.28
N ILE A 23 -0.99 -2.85 8.17
CA ILE A 23 0.34 -2.27 8.02
C ILE A 23 0.22 -0.93 7.31
N ASP A 24 0.82 0.10 7.89
CA ASP A 24 0.97 1.41 7.26
C ASP A 24 2.12 1.35 6.25
N ALA A 25 1.81 1.52 4.97
CA ALA A 25 2.78 1.38 3.89
C ALA A 25 3.64 2.65 3.72
N ASP A 26 3.11 3.82 4.13
CA ASP A 26 3.83 5.09 4.19
C ASP A 26 4.79 5.08 5.38
N ARG A 27 6.09 5.11 5.10
CA ARG A 27 7.14 4.95 6.12
C ARG A 27 7.85 6.25 6.39
N LEU A 28 7.92 7.11 5.38
CA LEU A 28 8.62 8.37 5.46
C LEU A 28 7.76 9.39 6.23
N PRO A 29 8.37 10.20 7.11
CA PRO A 29 7.66 11.29 7.77
C PRO A 29 7.00 12.26 6.78
N GLU A 30 7.63 12.48 5.62
CA GLU A 30 7.10 13.35 4.57
C GLU A 30 5.83 12.78 3.93
N GLU A 31 5.76 11.47 3.68
CA GLU A 31 4.57 10.81 3.14
C GLU A 31 3.37 11.05 4.06
N LYS A 32 3.58 10.85 5.36
CA LYS A 32 2.56 11.05 6.40
C LYS A 32 2.15 12.52 6.55
N ALA A 33 3.11 13.43 6.47
CA ALA A 33 2.85 14.87 6.60
C ALA A 33 2.08 15.42 5.40
N ARG A 34 2.33 14.88 4.20
CA ARG A 34 1.74 15.36 2.94
C ARG A 34 0.53 14.54 2.49
N GLY A 35 0.30 13.36 3.08
CA GLY A 35 -0.79 12.45 2.70
C GLY A 35 -0.58 11.79 1.34
N ILE A 36 0.67 11.66 0.87
CA ILE A 36 1.01 11.15 -0.46
C ILE A 36 2.09 10.09 -0.35
N THR A 37 1.97 9.00 -1.12
CA THR A 37 3.00 7.98 -1.25
C THR A 37 4.11 8.49 -2.17
N LEU A 38 5.35 8.48 -1.69
CA LEU A 38 6.53 8.96 -2.40
C LEU A 38 7.39 7.81 -2.93
N ASP A 39 7.44 6.70 -2.19
CA ASP A 39 8.20 5.50 -2.53
C ASP A 39 7.31 4.24 -2.48
N LEU A 40 7.82 3.11 -2.97
CA LEU A 40 7.12 1.84 -2.92
C LEU A 40 6.87 1.41 -1.46
N GLY A 41 5.60 1.23 -1.11
CA GLY A 41 5.17 0.67 0.15
C GLY A 41 5.10 -0.85 0.11
N PHE A 42 5.45 -1.54 1.21
CA PHE A 42 5.28 -2.99 1.31
C PHE A 42 4.45 -3.35 2.53
N ALA A 43 3.48 -4.23 2.32
CA ALA A 43 2.67 -4.80 3.39
C ALA A 43 2.41 -6.29 3.16
N TYR A 44 2.09 -7.00 4.23
CA TYR A 44 1.91 -8.44 4.19
C TYR A 44 0.70 -8.86 5.02
N ALA A 45 -0.19 -9.65 4.42
CA ALA A 45 -1.27 -10.32 5.11
C ALA A 45 -0.95 -11.82 5.27
N PRO A 46 -0.84 -12.34 6.51
CA PRO A 46 -0.62 -13.75 6.73
C PRO A 46 -1.83 -14.58 6.27
N LYS A 47 -1.60 -15.87 6.00
CA LYS A 47 -2.70 -16.83 5.78
C LYS A 47 -3.58 -16.91 7.04
N GLY A 48 -4.90 -16.99 6.87
CA GLY A 48 -5.85 -17.02 7.99
C GLY A 48 -7.29 -16.70 7.55
N GLY A 49 -8.29 -17.22 8.26
CA GLY A 49 -9.70 -17.03 7.89
C GLY A 49 -10.00 -17.58 6.49
N ARG A 50 -10.42 -16.71 5.56
CA ARG A 50 -10.70 -17.06 4.15
C ARG A 50 -9.44 -17.14 3.26
N LEU A 51 -8.31 -16.62 3.73
CA LEU A 51 -7.05 -16.60 2.99
C LEU A 51 -6.30 -17.93 3.15
N ARG A 52 -6.26 -18.71 2.07
CA ARG A 52 -5.55 -20.01 2.03
C ARG A 52 -4.04 -19.88 1.83
N ILE A 53 -3.60 -18.78 1.23
CA ILE A 53 -2.20 -18.45 0.98
C ILE A 53 -1.92 -17.02 1.49
N PRO A 54 -0.67 -16.70 1.86
CA PRO A 54 -0.32 -15.34 2.22
C PRO A 54 -0.33 -14.39 1.01
N LEU A 55 -0.64 -13.12 1.28
CA LEU A 55 -0.58 -12.04 0.31
C LEU A 55 0.51 -11.04 0.67
N GLY A 56 1.36 -10.72 -0.30
CA GLY A 56 2.19 -9.52 -0.26
C GLY A 56 1.48 -8.41 -1.04
N PHE A 57 1.48 -7.21 -0.48
CA PHE A 57 1.01 -5.99 -1.12
C PHE A 57 2.19 -5.08 -1.43
N VAL A 58 2.21 -4.55 -2.64
CA VAL A 58 3.13 -3.50 -3.08
C VAL A 58 2.30 -2.25 -3.39
N ASP A 59 2.45 -1.21 -2.57
CA ASP A 59 1.77 0.07 -2.78
C ASP A 59 2.62 0.98 -3.66
N VAL A 60 2.07 1.36 -4.82
CA VAL A 60 2.79 2.12 -5.84
C VAL A 60 2.37 3.59 -5.79
N PRO A 61 3.31 4.55 -5.87
CA PRO A 61 2.97 5.96 -5.95
C PRO A 61 2.04 6.24 -7.15
N GLY A 62 1.01 7.05 -6.92
CA GLY A 62 0.04 7.44 -7.94
C GLY A 62 0.30 8.79 -8.60
N HIS A 63 1.36 9.48 -8.18
CA HIS A 63 1.76 10.78 -8.72
C HIS A 63 2.46 10.62 -10.06
N GLU A 64 2.01 11.34 -11.08
CA GLU A 64 2.63 11.33 -12.42
C GLU A 64 4.11 11.78 -12.43
N ARG A 65 4.58 12.48 -11.39
CA ARG A 65 5.99 12.87 -11.24
C ARG A 65 6.89 11.79 -10.61
N LEU A 66 6.30 10.67 -10.20
CA LEU A 66 6.97 9.58 -9.47
C LEU A 66 6.86 8.22 -10.18
N VAL A 67 6.24 8.17 -11.36
CA VAL A 67 6.10 6.97 -12.22
C VAL A 67 6.97 7.12 -13.47
#